data_AF-A0A838MY24-F1
#
_entry.id   AF-A0A838MY24-F1
#
_cell.length_a   1.000
_cell.length_b   1.000
_cell.length_c   1.000
_cell.angle_alpha   90.00
_cell.angle_beta   90.00
_cell.angle_gamma   90.00
#
_symmetry.space_group_name_H-M   'P 1'
#
loop_
_entity.id
_entity.type
_entity.pdbx_description
1 polymer ?
#
loop_
_entity_poly.entity_id
_entity_poly.type
_entity_poly.pdbx_seq_one_letter_code
_entity_poly.pdbx_strand_id
1 'polypeptide(L)'
;MTEIFSLAIIFSTIRTATPLLLAALGGLYSERAGVINIALEGLMLAGAFTAAAVTHFTGNAFVGLLAAIGAGVFVAGIHAVACIKFGADQVVSGTAINILFLG
;
A
#
# COMPACT_ATOMS: atom_id res chain seq x y z
N MET A 1 -17.58 -18.57 -22.19
CA MET A 1 -18.00 -18.51 -20.76
C MET A 1 -17.14 -19.40 -19.87
N THR A 2 -16.69 -20.58 -20.30
CA THR A 2 -15.77 -21.46 -19.54
C THR A 2 -14.41 -20.82 -19.24
N GLU A 3 -13.88 -19.98 -20.14
CA GLU A 3 -12.61 -19.24 -19.92
C GLU A 3 -12.68 -18.20 -18.79
N ILE A 4 -13.88 -17.68 -18.48
CA ILE A 4 -14.08 -16.67 -17.42
C ILE A 4 -14.00 -17.33 -16.03
N PHE A 5 -14.49 -18.57 -15.91
CA PHE A 5 -14.45 -19.36 -14.68
C PHE A 5 -13.35 -20.42 -14.74
N SER A 6 -12.17 -20.04 -15.25
CA SER A 6 -11.01 -20.94 -15.24
C SER A 6 -10.48 -21.10 -13.81
N LEU A 7 -9.97 -22.30 -13.50
CA LEU A 7 -9.31 -22.58 -12.22
C LEU A 7 -8.15 -21.60 -11.95
N ALA A 8 -7.45 -21.15 -12.99
CA ALA A 8 -6.34 -20.21 -12.90
C ALA A 8 -6.76 -18.84 -12.35
N ILE A 9 -7.91 -18.31 -12.79
CA ILE A 9 -8.45 -17.03 -12.29
C ILE A 9 -8.86 -17.19 -10.82
N ILE A 10 -9.50 -18.30 -10.46
CA ILE A 10 -9.92 -18.57 -9.07
C ILE A 10 -8.71 -18.57 -8.13
N PHE A 11 -7.64 -19.30 -8.47
CA PHE A 11 -6.43 -19.33 -7.67
C PHE A 11 -5.76 -17.95 -7.55
N SER A 12 -5.69 -17.19 -8.65
CA SER A 12 -5.09 -15.86 -8.67
C SER A 12 -5.89 -14.86 -7.81
N THR A 13 -7.21 -14.94 -7.86
CA THR A 13 -8.12 -14.11 -7.05
C THR A 13 -7.89 -14.35 -5.56
N ILE A 14 -7.91 -15.60 -5.11
CA ILE A 14 -7.73 -15.93 -3.67
C ILE A 14 -6.36 -15.45 -3.17
N ARG A 15 -5.30 -15.66 -3.97
CA ARG A 15 -3.94 -15.24 -3.62
C ARG A 15 -3.82 -13.72 -3.48
N THR A 16 -4.47 -12.96 -4.36
CA THR A 16 -4.37 -11.49 -4.39
C THR A 16 -5.35 -10.82 -3.43
N ALA A 17 -6.49 -11.45 -3.15
CA ALA A 17 -7.49 -10.94 -2.21
C ALA A 17 -6.91 -10.78 -0.79
N THR A 18 -6.05 -11.71 -0.35
CA THR A 18 -5.48 -11.68 1.00
C THR A 18 -4.68 -10.39 1.29
N PRO A 19 -3.65 -10.02 0.49
CA PRO A 19 -2.93 -8.76 0.71
C PRO A 19 -3.82 -7.53 0.50
N LEU A 20 -4.75 -7.57 -0.45
CA LEU A 20 -5.70 -6.46 -0.67
C LEU A 20 -6.63 -6.24 0.52
N LEU A 21 -7.11 -7.31 1.17
CA LEU A 21 -7.93 -7.21 2.38
C LEU A 21 -7.14 -6.61 3.54
N LEU A 22 -5.88 -6.98 3.71
CA LEU A 22 -5.01 -6.38 4.73
C LEU A 22 -4.80 -4.88 4.47
N ALA A 23 -4.59 -4.48 3.22
CA ALA A 23 -4.49 -3.08 2.84
C ALA A 23 -5.82 -2.32 3.08
N ALA A 24 -6.96 -2.93 2.70
CA ALA A 24 -8.29 -2.36 2.89
C ALA A 24 -8.64 -2.16 4.37
N LEU A 25 -8.24 -3.08 5.25
CA LEU A 25 -8.38 -2.90 6.70
C LEU A 25 -7.61 -1.67 7.19
N GLY A 26 -6.38 -1.47 6.71
CA GLY A 26 -5.61 -0.25 6.99
C GLY A 26 -6.32 1.02 6.52
N GLY A 27 -6.87 1.01 5.31
CA GLY A 27 -7.69 2.09 4.77
C GLY A 27 -8.93 2.39 5.62
N LEU A 28 -9.63 1.34 6.05
CA LEU A 28 -10.82 1.45 6.91
C LEU A 28 -10.50 2.07 8.28
N TYR A 29 -9.33 1.76 8.86
CA TYR A 29 -8.88 2.46 10.07
C TYR A 29 -8.59 3.94 9.82
N SER A 30 -7.99 4.27 8.68
CA SER A 30 -7.72 5.67 8.28
C SER A 30 -9.03 6.45 8.10
N GLU A 31 -10.02 5.87 7.41
CA GLU A 31 -11.33 6.48 7.20
C GLU A 31 -12.06 6.72 8.54
N ARG A 32 -11.98 5.77 9.47
CA ARG A 32 -12.52 5.94 10.83
C ARG A 32 -11.84 7.08 11.61
N ALA A 33 -10.60 7.42 11.28
CA ALA A 33 -9.88 8.56 11.83
C ALA A 33 -10.15 9.89 11.09
N GLY A 34 -11.03 9.88 10.07
CA GLY A 34 -11.41 11.07 9.31
C GLY A 34 -10.50 11.37 8.10
N VAL A 35 -9.62 10.44 7.71
CA VAL A 35 -8.73 10.59 6.56
C VAL A 35 -8.95 9.44 5.58
N ILE A 36 -9.59 9.71 4.46
CA ILE A 36 -9.75 8.78 3.35
C ILE A 36 -8.39 8.54 2.71
N ASN A 37 -7.89 7.31 2.82
CA ASN A 37 -6.57 6.96 2.32
C ASN A 37 -6.63 6.43 0.88
N ILE A 38 -6.60 7.35 -0.09
CA ILE A 38 -6.54 7.00 -1.52
C ILE A 38 -5.13 6.51 -1.94
N ALA A 39 -4.12 6.73 -1.10
CA ALA A 39 -2.71 6.43 -1.37
C ALA A 39 -2.32 4.93 -1.23
N LEU A 40 -3.28 4.03 -0.99
CA LEU A 40 -3.01 2.65 -0.59
C LEU A 40 -2.12 1.88 -1.58
N GLU A 41 -2.31 2.07 -2.89
CA GLU A 41 -1.48 1.42 -3.90
C GLU A 41 -0.03 1.87 -3.81
N GLY A 42 0.21 3.17 -3.67
CA GLY A 42 1.54 3.74 -3.50
C GLY A 42 2.21 3.27 -2.21
N LEU A 43 1.48 3.16 -1.10
CA LEU A 43 2.00 2.61 0.16
C LEU A 43 2.39 1.13 0.00
N MET A 44 1.59 0.33 -0.71
CA MET A 44 1.90 -1.07 -1.00
C MET A 44 3.16 -1.19 -1.86
N LEU A 45 3.29 -0.37 -2.91
CA LEU A 45 4.46 -0.35 -3.79
C LEU A 45 5.73 0.12 -3.06
N ALA A 46 5.64 1.18 -2.26
CA ALA A 46 6.74 1.68 -1.43
C ALA A 46 7.24 0.60 -0.45
N GLY A 47 6.33 -0.09 0.23
CA GLY A 47 6.64 -1.19 1.13
C GLY A 47 7.27 -2.39 0.39
N ALA A 48 6.68 -2.80 -0.72
CA ALA A 48 7.18 -3.92 -1.53
C ALA A 48 8.61 -3.67 -2.05
N PHE A 49 8.86 -2.49 -2.61
CA PHE A 49 10.19 -2.11 -3.10
C PHE A 49 11.21 -2.06 -1.96
N THR A 50 10.85 -1.42 -0.84
CA THR A 50 11.75 -1.30 0.32
C THR A 50 12.08 -2.68 0.91
N ALA A 51 11.09 -3.56 1.06
CA ALA A 51 11.30 -4.94 1.52
C ALA A 51 12.28 -5.68 0.60
N ALA A 52 12.07 -5.61 -0.71
CA ALA A 52 12.91 -6.29 -1.70
C ALA A 52 14.35 -5.76 -1.67
N ALA A 53 14.53 -4.43 -1.70
CA ALA A 53 15.85 -3.80 -1.69
C ALA A 53 16.62 -4.12 -0.40
N VAL A 54 16.00 -3.97 0.77
CA VAL A 54 16.67 -4.22 2.05
C VAL A 54 16.96 -5.71 2.23
N THR A 55 16.04 -6.60 1.85
CA THR A 55 16.30 -8.05 1.89
C THR A 55 17.46 -8.42 0.98
N HIS A 56 17.58 -7.80 -0.20
CA HIS A 56 18.68 -8.05 -1.12
C HIS A 56 20.05 -7.72 -0.52
N PHE A 57 20.19 -6.57 0.14
CA PHE A 57 21.47 -6.15 0.74
C PHE A 57 21.77 -6.84 2.07
N THR A 58 20.75 -7.16 2.87
CA THR A 58 20.95 -7.74 4.22
C THR A 58 20.94 -9.28 4.23
N GLY A 59 20.36 -9.91 3.20
CA GLY A 59 20.09 -11.34 3.18
C GLY A 59 19.00 -11.79 4.17
N ASN A 60 18.34 -10.87 4.88
CA ASN A 60 17.37 -11.19 5.93
C ASN A 60 15.99 -10.59 5.65
N ALA A 61 15.01 -11.47 5.38
CA ALA A 61 13.63 -11.08 5.07
C ALA A 61 12.93 -10.33 6.22
N PHE A 62 13.27 -10.61 7.49
CA PHE A 62 12.67 -9.91 8.62
C PHE A 62 13.14 -8.47 8.72
N VAL A 63 14.41 -8.20 8.37
CA VAL A 63 14.94 -6.83 8.30
C VAL A 63 14.26 -6.07 7.15
N GLY A 64 14.05 -6.72 6.01
CA GLY A 64 13.26 -6.17 4.91
C GLY A 64 11.82 -5.85 5.30
N LEU A 65 11.15 -6.73 6.05
CA LEU A 65 9.80 -6.51 6.57
C LEU A 65 9.74 -5.28 7.48
N LEU A 66 10.66 -5.16 8.44
CA LEU A 66 10.72 -4.00 9.34
C LEU A 66 10.97 -2.70 8.57
N ALA A 67 11.85 -2.74 7.56
CA ALA A 67 12.10 -1.59 6.71
C ALA A 67 10.85 -1.19 5.89
N ALA A 68 10.11 -2.16 5.36
CA ALA A 68 8.86 -1.90 4.63
C ALA A 68 7.77 -1.29 5.52
N ILE A 69 7.65 -1.74 6.78
CA ILE A 69 6.76 -1.10 7.77
C ILE A 69 7.18 0.37 7.95
N GLY A 70 8.48 0.63 8.11
CA GLY A 70 9.01 1.99 8.24
C GLY A 70 8.72 2.87 7.02
N ALA A 71 8.91 2.35 5.81
CA ALA A 71 8.59 3.06 4.56
C ALA A 71 7.09 3.36 4.45
N GLY A 72 6.23 2.38 4.74
CA GLY A 72 4.78 2.59 4.74
C GLY A 72 4.33 3.65 5.73
N VAL A 73 4.86 3.64 6.96
CA VAL A 73 4.59 4.67 7.98
C VAL A 73 5.08 6.04 7.53
N PHE A 74 6.27 6.12 6.93
CA PHE A 74 6.83 7.36 6.43
C PHE A 74 5.95 7.98 5.32
N VAL A 75 5.56 7.19 4.32
CA VAL A 75 4.71 7.66 3.20
C VAL A 75 3.31 8.03 3.69
N ALA A 76 2.72 7.21 4.58
CA ALA A 76 1.45 7.54 5.23
C ALA A 76 1.54 8.84 6.04
N GLY A 77 2.68 9.09 6.69
CA GLY A 77 2.97 10.32 7.42
C GLY A 77 2.99 11.55 6.51
N ILE A 78 3.57 11.45 5.32
CA ILE A 78 3.55 12.53 4.31
C ILE A 78 2.09 12.86 3.93
N HIS A 79 1.28 11.83 3.64
CA HIS A 79 -0.14 12.01 3.33
C HIS A 79 -0.90 12.67 4.49
N ALA A 80 -0.69 12.17 5.71
CA ALA A 80 -1.32 12.69 6.91
C ALA A 80 -0.94 14.15 7.17
N VAL A 81 0.32 14.54 6.98
CA VAL A 81 0.75 15.93 7.11
C VAL A 81 0.09 16.80 6.04
N ALA A 82 0.06 16.36 4.77
CA ALA A 82 -0.60 17.08 3.69
C ALA A 82 -2.08 17.34 4.01
N CYS A 83 -2.82 16.31 4.42
CA CYS A 83 -4.27 16.41 4.62
C CYS A 83 -4.66 17.03 5.96
N ILE A 84 -3.98 16.68 7.06
CA ILE A 84 -4.35 17.13 8.41
C ILE A 84 -3.75 18.51 8.71
N LYS A 85 -2.47 18.73 8.41
CA LYS A 85 -1.79 19.98 8.76
C LYS A 85 -2.03 21.08 7.72
N PHE A 86 -2.00 20.73 6.43
CA PHE A 86 -2.12 21.69 5.34
C PHE A 86 -3.52 21.74 4.72
N GLY A 87 -4.44 20.86 5.12
CA GLY A 87 -5.80 20.85 4.59
C GLY A 87 -5.88 20.48 3.11
N ALA A 88 -4.88 19.77 2.58
CA ALA A 88 -4.87 19.34 1.19
C ALA A 88 -5.99 18.33 0.92
N ASP A 89 -6.54 18.38 -0.29
CA ASP A 89 -7.52 17.41 -0.76
C ASP A 89 -6.92 15.99 -0.70
N GLN A 90 -7.64 15.08 -0.02
CA GLN A 90 -7.19 13.70 0.24
C GLN A 90 -7.11 12.86 -1.05
N VAL A 91 -7.97 13.13 -2.03
CA VAL A 91 -7.95 12.47 -3.34
C VAL A 91 -6.73 12.94 -4.12
N VAL A 92 -6.46 14.24 -4.15
CA VAL A 92 -5.29 14.82 -4.86
C VAL A 92 -3.98 14.33 -4.23
N SER A 93 -3.85 14.41 -2.90
CA SER A 93 -2.65 13.94 -2.22
C SER A 93 -2.45 12.43 -2.39
N GLY A 94 -3.51 11.63 -2.26
CA GLY A 94 -3.41 10.18 -2.39
C GLY A 94 -3.09 9.72 -3.80
N THR A 95 -3.71 10.32 -4.82
CA THR A 95 -3.37 10.03 -6.23
C THR A 95 -1.94 10.44 -6.58
N ALA A 96 -1.46 11.59 -6.07
CA ALA A 96 -0.07 12.00 -6.25
C ALA A 96 0.92 10.98 -5.66
N ILE A 97 0.63 10.42 -4.48
CA ILE A 97 1.44 9.36 -3.88
C ILE A 97 1.40 8.08 -4.73
N ASN A 98 0.22 7.65 -5.19
CA ASN A 98 0.13 6.48 -6.07
C ASN A 98 0.99 6.65 -7.31
N ILE A 99 0.89 7.80 -8.00
CA ILE A 99 1.67 8.10 -9.20
C ILE A 99 3.17 8.12 -8.90
N LEU A 100 3.59 8.69 -7.77
CA LEU A 100 5.00 8.76 -7.37
C LEU A 100 5.65 7.37 -7.28
N PHE A 101 4.92 6.37 -6.79
CA PHE A 101 5.42 5.00 -6.60
C PHE A 101 5.10 4.06 -7.76
N LEU A 102 4.26 4.48 -8.71
CA LEU A 102 3.97 3.71 -9.91
C LEU A 102 5.12 3.72 -10.92
N GLY A 103 6.01 4.72 -10.83
CA GLY A 103 7.13 4.98 -11.76
C GLY A 103 8.36 4.12 -11.54
#